data_AF-A0A3C1FXZ8-F1
#
_entry.id   AF-A0A3C1FXZ8-F1
#
_cell.length_a   1.000
_cell.length_b   1.000
_cell.length_c   1.000
_cell.angle_alpha   90.00
_cell.angle_beta   90.00
_cell.angle_gamma   90.00
#
_symmetry.space_group_name_H-M   'P 1'
#
loop_
_entity.id
_entity.type
_entity.pdbx_description
1 polymer ?
#
loop_
_entity_poly.entity_id
_entity_poly.type
_entity_poly.pdbx_seq_one_letter_code
_entity_poly.pdbx_strand_id
1 'polypeptide(L)'
;MNSLYDAVTRVKSIEYVMALAFIAGFLILNELLKPKPFGTLVSLVREEATIGFATAINTIKKIAIAPFIGLAYVVALPFALAYAIGTALARPLAPAFSFGWRPVEAYLTGRKTKKGRRS
;
A
#
# COMPACT_ATOMS: atom_id res chain seq x y z
N MET A 1 -0.45 30.18 0.78
CA MET A 1 -0.02 29.68 2.09
C MET A 1 1.13 28.70 1.83
N ASN A 2 2.37 29.17 1.90
CA ASN A 2 3.57 28.34 1.72
C ASN A 2 4.01 27.87 3.11
N SER A 3 3.46 26.75 3.60
CA SER A 3 3.91 26.20 4.88
C SER A 3 5.17 25.35 4.66
N LEU A 4 6.05 25.30 5.65
CA LEU A 4 7.24 24.41 5.63
C LEU A 4 6.86 22.95 5.35
N TYR A 5 5.65 22.55 5.76
CA TYR A 5 5.12 21.22 5.49
C TYR A 5 4.97 20.96 3.99
N ASP A 6 4.47 21.95 3.23
CA ASP A 6 4.28 21.86 1.77
C ASP A 6 5.61 21.80 1.02
N ALA A 7 6.64 22.51 1.50
CA ALA A 7 7.99 22.41 0.94
C ALA A 7 8.61 21.03 1.22
N VAL A 8 8.50 20.52 2.44
CA VAL A 8 9.06 19.21 2.82
C VAL A 8 8.36 18.06 2.11
N THR A 9 7.02 18.10 1.99
CA THR A 9 6.28 17.08 1.23
C THR A 9 6.60 17.17 -0.25
N ARG A 10 6.66 18.37 -0.84
CA ARG A 10 6.96 18.54 -2.27
C ARG A 10 8.37 18.07 -2.63
N VAL A 11 9.37 18.38 -1.81
CA VAL A 11 10.76 17.92 -2.02
C VAL A 11 10.83 16.40 -1.93
N LYS A 12 10.25 15.77 -0.90
CA LYS A 12 10.23 14.30 -0.78
C LYS A 12 9.42 13.62 -1.90
N SER A 13 8.35 14.25 -2.36
CA SER A 13 7.54 13.75 -3.48
C SER A 13 8.34 13.78 -4.79
N ILE A 14 9.08 14.87 -5.03
CA ILE A 14 9.94 15.02 -6.21
C ILE A 14 11.09 14.02 -6.18
N GLU A 15 11.76 13.86 -5.04
CA GLU A 15 12.82 12.86 -4.85
C GLU A 15 12.30 11.43 -5.11
N TYR A 16 11.08 11.13 -4.64
CA TYR A 16 10.45 9.85 -4.88
C TYR A 16 10.15 9.62 -6.36
N VAL A 17 9.54 10.59 -7.05
CA VAL A 17 9.28 10.50 -8.50
C VAL A 17 10.58 10.36 -9.29
N MET A 18 11.63 11.11 -8.91
CA MET A 18 12.94 11.02 -9.53
C MET A 18 13.57 9.64 -9.31
N ALA A 19 13.48 9.07 -8.11
CA ALA A 19 13.97 7.73 -7.82
C ALA A 19 13.23 6.67 -8.67
N LEU A 20 11.90 6.79 -8.79
CA LEU A 20 11.11 5.89 -9.65
C LEU A 20 11.50 6.02 -11.12
N ALA A 21 11.68 7.25 -11.62
CA ALA A 21 12.12 7.51 -12.98
C ALA A 21 13.52 6.94 -13.24
N PHE A 22 14.42 7.03 -12.24
CA PHE A 22 15.77 6.49 -12.34
C PHE A 22 15.79 4.96 -12.38
N ILE A 23 14.99 4.30 -11.54
CA ILE A 23 14.84 2.84 -11.54
C ILE A 23 14.23 2.37 -12.86
N ALA A 24 13.15 3.03 -13.31
CA ALA A 24 12.51 2.71 -14.58
C ALA A 24 13.47 2.90 -15.77
N GLY A 25 14.20 4.02 -15.79
CA GLY A 25 15.20 4.32 -16.80
C GLY A 25 16.33 3.30 -16.81
N PHE A 26 16.83 2.90 -15.63
CA PHE A 26 17.86 1.87 -15.51
C PHE A 26 17.37 0.51 -16.01
N LEU A 27 16.15 0.11 -15.70
CA LEU A 27 15.56 -1.14 -16.20
C LEU A 27 15.42 -1.13 -17.72
N ILE A 28 14.96 -0.03 -18.31
CA ILE A 28 14.88 0.14 -19.76
C ILE A 28 16.26 0.07 -20.40
N LEU A 29 17.24 0.80 -19.85
CA LEU A 29 18.61 0.80 -20.32
C LEU A 29 19.22 -0.61 -20.26
N ASN A 30 19.03 -1.31 -19.15
CA ASN A 30 19.51 -2.68 -18.96
C ASN A 30 18.86 -3.66 -19.95
N GLU A 31 17.58 -3.51 -20.25
CA GLU A 31 16.89 -4.33 -21.25
C GLU A 31 17.38 -4.01 -22.67
N LEU A 32 17.66 -2.74 -22.97
CA LEU A 32 18.18 -2.30 -24.26
C LEU A 32 19.59 -2.84 -24.55
N LEU A 33 20.42 -2.98 -23.52
CA LEU A 33 21.79 -3.51 -23.61
C LEU A 33 21.84 -5.04 -23.82
N LYS A 34 20.71 -5.75 -23.66
CA LYS A 34 20.67 -7.20 -23.91
C LYS A 34 20.78 -7.49 -25.41
N PRO A 35 21.37 -8.64 -25.80
CA PRO A 35 21.55 -9.01 -27.21
C PRO A 35 20.24 -9.18 -28.00
N LYS A 36 19.10 -9.37 -27.32
CA LYS A 36 17.76 -9.40 -27.91
C LYS A 36 16.82 -8.53 -27.07
N PRO A 37 16.91 -7.20 -27.20
CA PRO A 37 16.09 -6.30 -26.39
C PRO A 37 14.62 -6.56 -26.71
N PHE A 38 13.81 -6.72 -25.66
CA PHE A 38 12.37 -6.95 -25.79
C PHE A 38 11.97 -8.16 -26.65
N GLY A 39 12.87 -9.13 -26.87
CA GLY A 39 12.61 -10.27 -27.76
C GLY A 39 11.34 -11.05 -27.38
N THR A 40 11.10 -11.21 -26.08
CA THR A 40 9.90 -11.85 -25.54
C THR A 40 8.64 -11.03 -25.81
N LEU A 41 8.71 -9.69 -25.75
CA LEU A 41 7.57 -8.84 -26.08
C LEU A 41 7.24 -8.93 -27.56
N VAL A 42 8.26 -8.90 -28.42
CA VAL A 42 8.09 -9.00 -29.88
C VAL A 42 7.51 -10.35 -30.27
N SER A 43 7.97 -11.46 -29.67
CA SER A 43 7.41 -12.79 -29.96
C SER A 43 5.95 -12.89 -29.55
N LEU A 44 5.58 -12.39 -28.36
CA LEU A 44 4.20 -12.39 -27.88
C LEU A 44 3.27 -11.54 -28.77
N VAL A 45 3.71 -10.34 -29.14
CA VAL A 45 2.95 -9.45 -30.02
C VAL A 45 2.79 -10.06 -31.41
N ARG A 46 3.84 -10.68 -31.94
CA ARG A 46 3.82 -11.31 -33.27
C ARG A 46 2.89 -12.52 -33.31
N GLU A 47 2.92 -13.34 -32.27
CA GLU A 47 2.03 -14.49 -32.11
C GLU A 47 0.57 -14.03 -32.07
N GLU A 48 0.25 -13.01 -31.27
CA GLU A 48 -1.12 -12.49 -31.21
C GLU A 48 -1.56 -11.68 -32.43
N ALA A 49 -0.64 -11.03 -33.14
CA ALA A 49 -0.97 -10.32 -34.38
C ALA A 49 -1.49 -11.27 -35.47
N THR A 50 -1.07 -12.54 -35.44
CA THR A 50 -1.61 -13.56 -36.37
C THR A 50 -3.04 -13.98 -36.01
N ILE A 51 -3.44 -13.84 -34.74
CA ILE A 51 -4.81 -14.09 -34.27
C ILE A 51 -5.70 -12.88 -34.57
N GLY A 52 -5.16 -11.66 -34.48
CA GLY A 52 -5.82 -10.43 -34.90
C GLY A 52 -5.18 -9.18 -34.33
N PHE A 53 -5.22 -8.08 -35.11
CA PHE A 53 -4.59 -6.82 -34.75
C PHE A 53 -5.17 -6.19 -33.46
N ALA A 54 -6.47 -6.36 -33.22
CA ALA A 54 -7.13 -5.89 -31.99
C ALA A 54 -6.61 -6.62 -30.74
N THR A 55 -6.30 -7.91 -30.86
CA THR A 55 -5.76 -8.73 -29.77
C THR A 55 -4.34 -8.28 -29.43
N ALA A 56 -3.49 -8.13 -30.44
CA ALA A 56 -2.12 -7.63 -30.27
C ALA A 56 -2.07 -6.25 -29.58
N ILE A 57 -2.94 -5.31 -29.96
CA ILE A 57 -3.04 -4.00 -29.30
C ILE A 57 -3.39 -4.15 -27.81
N ASN A 58 -4.32 -5.05 -27.46
CA ASN A 58 -4.72 -5.25 -26.07
C ASN A 58 -3.57 -5.81 -25.22
N THR A 59 -2.74 -6.67 -25.77
CA THR A 59 -1.59 -7.22 -25.05
C THR A 59 -0.46 -6.21 -24.92
N ILE A 60 -0.20 -5.39 -25.93
CA ILE A 60 0.72 -4.24 -25.81
C ILE A 60 0.26 -3.32 -24.67
N LYS A 61 -1.04 -3.03 -24.57
CA LYS A 61 -1.60 -2.24 -23.45
C LYS A 61 -1.35 -2.88 -22.09
N LYS A 62 -1.59 -4.19 -21.95
CA LYS A 62 -1.35 -4.92 -20.69
C LYS A 62 0.12 -4.88 -20.28
N ILE A 63 1.02 -5.11 -21.24
CA ILE A 63 2.47 -5.05 -21.03
C ILE A 63 2.90 -3.64 -20.63
N ALA A 64 2.36 -2.60 -21.28
CA ALA A 64 2.68 -1.21 -20.95
C ALA A 64 2.24 -0.83 -19.53
N ILE A 65 1.16 -1.41 -19.02
CA ILE A 65 0.63 -1.16 -17.68
C ILE A 65 1.37 -1.99 -16.60
N ALA A 66 1.98 -3.13 -16.97
CA ALA A 66 2.67 -4.03 -16.04
C ALA A 66 3.69 -3.35 -15.10
N PRO A 67 4.60 -2.46 -15.54
CA PRO A 67 5.53 -1.78 -14.62
C PRO A 67 4.82 -0.85 -13.62
N PHE A 68 3.70 -0.23 -14.01
CA PHE A 68 2.91 0.61 -13.12
C PHE A 68 2.15 -0.22 -12.08
N ILE A 69 1.67 -1.41 -12.44
CA ILE A 69 1.08 -2.36 -11.50
C ILE A 69 2.13 -2.83 -10.48
N GLY A 70 3.34 -3.15 -10.93
CA GLY A 70 4.45 -3.51 -10.03
C GLY A 70 4.77 -2.38 -9.04
N LEU A 71 4.81 -1.13 -9.50
CA LEU A 71 4.99 0.04 -8.65
C LEU A 71 3.82 0.25 -7.67
N ALA A 72 2.58 0.08 -8.12
CA ALA A 72 1.41 0.15 -7.27
C ALA A 72 1.49 -0.87 -6.13
N TYR A 73 1.99 -2.09 -6.40
CA TYR A 73 2.24 -3.09 -5.37
C TYR A 73 3.30 -2.64 -4.37
N VAL A 74 4.45 -2.15 -4.83
CA VAL A 74 5.53 -1.67 -3.93
C VAL A 74 5.04 -0.53 -3.03
N VAL A 75 4.23 0.39 -3.57
CA VAL A 75 3.63 1.48 -2.80
C VAL A 75 2.56 0.96 -1.84
N ALA A 76 1.69 0.05 -2.28
CA ALA A 76 0.59 -0.45 -1.47
C ALA A 76 1.04 -1.39 -0.35
N LEU A 77 2.14 -2.12 -0.55
CA LEU A 77 2.66 -3.13 0.38
C LEU A 77 2.84 -2.62 1.82
N PRO A 78 3.53 -1.48 2.09
CA PRO A 78 3.68 -0.96 3.45
C PRO A 78 2.33 -0.61 4.10
N PHE A 79 1.35 -0.10 3.34
CA PHE A 79 0.02 0.21 3.87
C PHE A 79 -0.80 -1.04 4.14
N ALA A 80 -0.76 -2.01 3.22
CA ALA A 80 -1.41 -3.30 3.39
C ALA A 80 -0.82 -4.06 4.58
N LEU A 81 0.50 -4.00 4.78
CA LEU A 81 1.20 -4.56 5.93
C LEU A 81 0.79 -3.85 7.22
N ALA A 82 0.78 -2.51 7.25
CA ALA A 82 0.34 -1.75 8.42
C ALA A 82 -1.13 -2.05 8.79
N TYR A 83 -2.00 -2.18 7.78
CA TYR A 83 -3.39 -2.57 7.95
C TYR A 83 -3.53 -4.01 8.47
N ALA A 84 -2.77 -4.95 7.91
CA ALA A 84 -2.75 -6.34 8.36
C ALA A 84 -2.27 -6.45 9.82
N ILE A 85 -1.20 -5.74 10.19
CA ILE A 85 -0.72 -5.68 11.57
C ILE A 85 -1.77 -5.04 12.48
N GLY A 86 -2.34 -3.90 12.08
CA GLY A 86 -3.35 -3.19 12.86
C GLY A 86 -4.58 -4.06 13.13
N THR A 87 -5.09 -4.77 12.12
CA THR A 87 -6.25 -5.66 12.29
C THR A 87 -5.90 -6.95 13.04
N ALA A 88 -4.70 -7.50 12.84
CA ALA A 88 -4.21 -8.68 13.55
C ALA A 88 -3.95 -8.41 15.04
N LEU A 89 -3.56 -7.19 15.41
CA LEU A 89 -3.41 -6.77 16.82
C LEU A 89 -4.72 -6.29 17.42
N ALA A 90 -5.57 -5.59 16.67
CA ALA A 90 -6.86 -5.10 17.16
C ALA A 90 -7.83 -6.22 17.52
N ARG A 91 -7.86 -7.32 16.74
CA ARG A 91 -8.75 -8.47 17.00
C ARG A 91 -8.51 -9.16 18.36
N PRO A 92 -7.27 -9.51 18.74
CA PRO A 92 -6.97 -10.10 20.06
C PRO A 92 -6.89 -9.06 21.19
N LEU A 93 -6.61 -7.79 20.91
CA LEU A 93 -6.53 -6.74 21.94
C LEU A 93 -7.88 -6.07 22.27
N ALA A 94 -8.88 -6.15 21.38
CA ALA A 94 -10.22 -5.64 21.63
C ALA A 94 -10.84 -6.15 22.96
N PRO A 95 -10.73 -7.44 23.32
CA PRO A 95 -11.15 -7.90 24.65
C PRO A 95 -10.17 -7.53 25.77
N ALA A 96 -8.87 -7.39 25.49
CA ALA A 96 -7.88 -7.02 26.52
C ALA A 96 -8.06 -5.58 27.04
N PHE A 97 -8.48 -4.65 26.16
CA PHE A 97 -8.83 -3.29 26.56
C PHE A 97 -10.23 -3.15 27.18
N SER A 98 -11.06 -4.21 27.16
CA SER A 98 -12.35 -4.25 27.85
C SER A 98 -12.31 -4.93 29.22
N PHE A 99 -11.16 -5.51 29.60
CA PHE A 99 -10.97 -6.11 30.92
C PHE A 99 -10.52 -5.08 31.96
N GLY A 100 -11.48 -4.51 32.69
CA GLY A 100 -11.28 -4.17 34.10
C GLY A 100 -11.82 -2.82 34.56
N TRP A 101 -11.93 -1.80 33.70
CA TRP A 101 -12.41 -0.49 34.12
C TRP A 101 -13.85 -0.26 33.67
N ARG A 102 -14.81 -0.56 34.54
CA ARG A 102 -16.24 -0.20 34.40
C ARG A 102 -16.51 1.01 35.30
N PRO A 103 -16.23 2.25 34.85
CA PRO A 103 -16.24 3.43 35.72
C PRO A 103 -17.62 3.67 36.37
N VAL A 104 -18.69 3.26 35.68
CA VAL A 104 -20.07 3.34 36.20
C VAL A 104 -20.31 2.35 37.35
N GLU A 105 -19.75 1.15 37.30
CA GLU A 105 -19.88 0.17 38.38
C GLU A 105 -19.02 0.51 39.59
N ALA A 106 -17.83 1.05 39.37
CA ALA A 106 -16.96 1.57 40.43
C ALA A 106 -17.60 2.76 41.18
N TYR A 107 -18.31 3.63 40.46
CA TYR A 107 -19.01 4.78 41.06
C TYR A 107 -20.22 4.35 41.91
N LEU A 108 -20.94 3.31 41.47
CA LEU A 108 -22.14 2.83 42.16
C LEU A 108 -21.85 1.91 43.35
N THR A 109 -20.75 1.15 43.31
CA THR A 109 -20.31 0.30 44.44
C THR A 109 -19.91 1.13 45.66
N GLY A 110 -19.25 2.29 45.47
CA GLY A 110 -18.95 3.22 46.57
C GLY A 110 -20.17 3.86 47.24
N ARG A 111 -21.33 3.90 46.56
CA ARG A 111 -22.57 4.48 47.10
C ARG A 111 -23.37 3.48 47.95
N LYS A 112 -23.24 2.17 47.68
CA LYS A 112 -23.96 1.11 48.41
C LYS A 112 -23.35 0.83 49.80
N THR A 113 -22.03 0.90 49.95
CA THR A 113 -21.35 0.69 51.24
C THR A 113 -21.58 1.82 52.26
N LYS A 114 -21.86 3.04 51.81
CA LYS A 114 -22.20 4.17 52.71
C LYS A 114 -23.59 4.08 53.33
N LYS A 115 -24.53 3.34 52.71
CA LYS A 115 -25.91 3.23 53.20
C LYS A 115 -26.10 2.13 54.27
N GLY A 116 -25.17 1.17 54.34
CA GLY A 116 -25.22 0.08 55.33
C GLY A 116 -24.47 0.34 56.65
N ARG A 117 -23.79 1.50 56.79
CA ARG A 117 -22.99 1.85 57.99
C ARG A 117 -23.67 2.86 58.92
N ARG A 118 -24.95 3.11 58.71
CA ARG A 118 -25.84 3.85 59.62
C ARG A 118 -27.03 2.96 59.96
N SER A 119 -26.80 2.01 60.87
CA SER A 119 -27.82 1.35 61.68
C SER A 119 -27.18 0.96 63.00
#